data_AF-A0A9E4PDD7-F1
#
_entry.id   AF-A0A9E4PDD7-F1
#
_cell.length_a   1.000
_cell.length_b   1.000
_cell.length_c   1.000
_cell.angle_alpha   90.00
_cell.angle_beta   90.00
_cell.angle_gamma   90.00
#
_symmetry.space_group_name_H-M   'P 1'
#
loop_
_entity.id
_entity.type
_entity.pdbx_description
1 polymer ?
#
loop_
_entity_poly.entity_id
_entity_poly.type
_entity_poly.pdbx_seq_one_letter_code
_entity_poly.pdbx_strand_id
1 'polypeptide(L)' 'MPWRGLTVSEQRQRFLEDYQLDYYSVTELAERFGISRTTAYKRINRFKKHGQAGFHEHSRRPHGCPAASGRIMG' A
#
# COMPACT_ATOMS: atom_id res chain seq x y z
N MET A 1 7.67 -7.54 -15.11
CA MET A 1 7.69 -6.13 -15.56
C MET A 1 7.44 -5.24 -14.35
N PRO A 2 8.41 -4.42 -13.90
CA PRO A 2 8.11 -3.41 -12.89
C PRO A 2 7.20 -2.40 -13.58
N TRP A 3 6.02 -2.14 -13.03
CA TRP A 3 5.07 -1.20 -13.60
C TRP A 3 5.70 0.20 -13.58
N ARG A 4 6.38 0.58 -14.68
CA ARG A 4 7.13 1.83 -14.83
C ARG A 4 6.16 3.00 -14.72
N GLY A 5 6.24 3.74 -13.62
CA GLY A 5 5.57 5.02 -13.44
C GLY A 5 4.38 5.05 -12.49
N LEU A 6 3.91 3.91 -11.99
CA LEU A 6 2.79 3.91 -11.03
C LEU A 6 3.28 4.12 -9.60
N THR A 7 2.66 5.07 -8.93
CA THR A 7 2.89 5.31 -7.51
C THR A 7 2.54 4.07 -6.68
N VAL A 8 3.11 3.97 -5.48
CA VAL A 8 2.82 2.88 -4.53
C VAL A 8 1.32 2.79 -4.21
N SER A 9 0.60 3.91 -4.30
CA SER A 9 -0.85 4.01 -4.09
C SER A 9 -1.65 3.46 -5.27
N GLU A 10 -1.22 3.69 -6.51
CA GLU A 10 -1.89 3.15 -7.70
C GLU A 10 -1.70 1.64 -7.86
N GLN A 11 -0.48 1.14 -7.61
CA GLN A 11 -0.25 -0.31 -7.58
C GLN A 11 -1.10 -1.00 -6.51
N ARG A 12 -1.35 -0.30 -5.41
CA ARG A 12 -2.24 -0.75 -4.34
C ARG A 12 -3.69 -0.81 -4.81
N GLN A 13 -4.18 0.25 -5.44
CA GLN A 13 -5.57 0.30 -5.89
C GLN A 13 -5.86 -0.80 -6.92
N ARG A 14 -4.99 -0.96 -7.93
CA ARG A 14 -5.10 -2.04 -8.92
C ARG A 14 -5.11 -3.44 -8.31
N PHE A 15 -4.32 -3.68 -7.27
CA PHE A 15 -4.36 -4.96 -6.55
C PHE A 15 -5.74 -5.24 -5.94
N LEU A 16 -6.39 -4.21 -5.38
CA LEU A 16 -7.73 -4.36 -4.82
C LEU A 16 -8.79 -4.54 -5.90
N GLU A 17 -8.70 -3.79 -7.00
CA GLU A 17 -9.61 -3.93 -8.15
C GLU A 17 -9.55 -5.35 -8.71
N ASP A 18 -8.35 -5.87 -8.99
CA ASP A 18 -8.17 -7.24 -9.48
C ASP A 18 -8.67 -8.29 -8.46
N TYR A 19 -8.50 -8.05 -7.16
CA TYR A 19 -9.01 -8.92 -6.09
C TYR A 19 -10.54 -8.90 -5.99
N GLN A 20 -11.17 -7.74 -6.16
CA GLN A 20 -12.63 -7.60 -6.10
C GLN A 20 -13.33 -8.25 -7.29
N LEU A 21 -12.67 -8.25 -8.45
CA LEU A 21 -13.17 -8.90 -9.65
C LEU A 21 -12.99 -10.42 -9.63
N ASP A 22 -12.32 -10.97 -8.61
CA ASP A 22 -12.03 -12.39 -8.42
C ASP A 22 -11.38 -13.05 -9.66
N TYR A 23 -10.67 -12.25 -10.47
CA TYR A 23 -10.04 -12.74 -11.70
C TYR A 23 -8.84 -13.66 -11.44
N TYR A 24 -8.22 -13.54 -10.26
CA TYR A 24 -6.99 -14.22 -9.92
C TYR A 24 -7.01 -14.67 -8.46
N SER A 25 -6.38 -15.82 -8.19
CA SER A 25 -6.15 -16.24 -6.82
C SER A 25 -5.17 -15.29 -6.11
N VAL A 26 -5.20 -15.27 -4.77
CA VAL A 26 -4.27 -14.44 -3.96
C VAL A 26 -2.80 -14.75 -4.26
N THR A 27 -2.50 -16.00 -4.65
CA THR A 27 -1.16 -16.43 -5.05
C THR A 27 -0.74 -15.77 -6.36
N GLU A 28 -1.58 -15.84 -7.39
CA GLU A 28 -1.31 -15.21 -8.70
C GLU A 28 -1.22 -13.68 -8.60
N LEU A 29 -2.06 -13.07 -7.76
CA LEU A 29 -1.98 -11.64 -7.46
C LEU A 29 -0.65 -11.28 -6.80
N ALA A 30 -0.18 -12.09 -5.85
CA ALA A 30 1.11 -11.84 -5.20
C ALA A 30 2.27 -11.87 -6.21
N GLU A 31 2.28 -12.86 -7.11
CA GLU A 31 3.30 -12.99 -8.15
C GLU A 31 3.24 -11.84 -9.18
N ARG A 32 2.03 -11.51 -9.65
CA ARG A 32 1.81 -10.43 -10.63
C ARG A 32 2.25 -9.06 -10.10
N PHE A 33 2.02 -8.80 -8.82
CA PHE A 33 2.40 -7.55 -8.18
C PHE A 33 3.80 -7.60 -7.55
N GLY A 34 4.53 -8.72 -7.68
CA GLY A 34 5.89 -8.87 -7.15
C GLY A 34 5.97 -8.75 -5.63
N ILE A 35 4.91 -9.13 -4.91
CA ILE A 35 4.85 -9.09 -3.45
C ILE A 35 4.81 -10.50 -2.87
N SER A 36 5.18 -10.65 -1.61
CA SER A 36 5.02 -11.93 -0.92
C SER A 36 3.54 -12.25 -0.67
N ARG A 37 3.18 -13.53 -0.75
CA ARG A 37 1.82 -14.03 -0.42
C ARG A 37 1.33 -13.53 0.93
N THR A 38 2.19 -13.54 1.95
CA THR A 38 1.89 -13.03 3.30
C THR A 38 1.54 -11.54 3.30
N THR A 39 2.19 -10.73 2.46
CA THR A 39 1.85 -9.31 2.27
C THR A 39 0.50 -9.14 1.59
N ALA A 40 0.22 -9.93 0.56
CA ALA A 40 -1.08 -9.95 -0.12
C ALA A 40 -2.22 -10.25 0.86
N TYR A 41 -2.10 -11.31 1.68
CA TYR A 41 -3.09 -11.66 2.70
C TYR A 41 -3.27 -10.56 3.76
N LYS A 42 -2.19 -9.96 4.26
CA LYS A 42 -2.29 -8.84 5.23
C LYS A 42 -3.07 -7.66 4.66
N ARG A 43 -2.82 -7.34 3.40
CA ARG A 43 -3.49 -6.28 2.64
C ARG A 43 -4.99 -6.56 2.47
N ILE A 44 -5.34 -7.77 2.02
CA ILE A 44 -6.73 -8.21 1.88
C ILE A 44 -7.44 -8.20 3.24
N ASN A 45 -6.81 -8.70 4.30
CA ASN A 45 -7.40 -8.73 5.63
C ASN A 45 -7.68 -7.31 6.16
N ARG A 46 -6.77 -6.35 5.92
CA ARG A 46 -7.01 -4.94 6.27
C ARG A 46 -8.17 -4.35 5.48
N PHE A 47 -8.25 -4.63 4.18
CA PHE A 47 -9.38 -4.21 3.35
C PHE A 47 -10.71 -4.80 3.85
N LYS A 48 -10.75 -6.09 4.21
CA LYS A 48 -11.95 -6.73 4.77
C LYS A 48 -12.39 -6.13 6.11
N LYS A 49 -11.45 -5.65 6.93
CA LYS A 49 -11.74 -5.05 8.25
C LYS A 49 -12.12 -3.58 8.22
N HIS A 50 -11.50 -2.80 7.32
CA HIS A 50 -11.57 -1.33 7.33
C HIS A 50 -12.03 -0.74 5.99
N GLY A 51 -12.43 -1.58 5.03
CA GLY A 51 -12.77 -1.16 3.68
C GLY A 51 -11.59 -0.51 2.95
N GLN A 52 -11.91 0.41 2.03
CA GLN A 52 -10.92 1.15 1.24
C GLN A 52 -9.99 2.02 2.11
N ALA A 53 -10.47 2.54 3.24
CA ALA A 53 -9.71 3.39 4.15
C ALA A 53 -8.47 2.67 4.73
N GLY A 54 -8.60 1.38 5.10
CA GLY A 54 -7.50 0.60 5.66
C GLY A 54 -6.35 0.29 4.71
N PHE A 55 -6.52 0.56 3.42
CA PHE A 55 -5.52 0.27 2.38
C PHE A 55 -4.67 1.50 2.00
N HIS A 56 -5.27 2.70 2.07
CA HIS A 56 -4.60 3.97 1.78
C HIS A 56 -3.71 4.45 2.93
N GLU A 57 -4.10 4.21 4.18
CA GLU A 57 -3.54 4.90 5.36
C GLU A 57 -2.05 4.64 5.65
N HIS A 58 -1.48 3.50 5.22
CA HIS A 58 -0.09 3.15 5.53
C HIS A 58 0.92 3.38 4.39
N SER A 59 0.60 4.21 3.39
CA SER A 59 1.61 4.68 2.42
C SER A 59 2.27 5.97 2.93
N ARG A 60 3.06 5.83 4.00
CA ARG A 60 4.08 6.80 4.46
C ARG A 60 3.63 8.28 4.54
N ARG A 61 3.01 8.66 5.67
CA ARG A 61 3.44 9.91 6.30
C ARG A 61 4.50 9.56 7.35
N PRO A 62 5.78 9.91 7.16
CA PRO A 62 6.65 10.05 8.33
C PRO A 62 6.05 11.18 9.19
N HIS A 63 5.39 10.83 10.29
CA HIS A 63 4.95 11.79 11.31
C HIS A 63 6.14 12.29 12.17
N GLY A 64 7.32 12.43 11.56
CA GLY A 64 8.58 12.60 12.27
C GLY A 64 9.52 13.54 11.53
N CYS A 65 9.04 14.70 11.13
CA CYS A 65 9.92 15.86 10.96
C CYS A 65 9.68 16.78 12.17
N PRO A 66 10.48 16.71 13.24
CA PRO A 66 10.66 17.90 14.07
C PRO A 66 11.44 18.88 13.20
N ALA A 67 10.70 19.72 12.46
CA ALA A 67 11.29 20.87 11.80
C ALA A 67 11.96 21.70 12.91
N ALA A 68 13.30 21.76 12.85
CA ALA A 68 14.13 22.54 13.73
C ALA A 68 13.66 24.00 13.70
N SER A 69 12.93 24.41 14.74
CA SER A 69 12.77 25.81 15.11
C SER A 69 13.37 25.98 16.49
N GLY A 70 14.71 26.02 16.50
CA GLY A 70 15.52 26.47 17.63
C GLY A 70 16.22 27.76 17.23
N ARG A 71 15.48 28.86 17.24
CA ARG A 71 16.03 30.22 17.25
C ARG A 71 16.69 30.45 18.61
N ILE A 72 18.03 30.53 18.65
CA ILE A 72 18.83 31.28 19.64
C ILE A 72 20.03 31.80 18.82
N MET A 73 20.19 33.08 18.48
CA MET A 73 20.47 34.27 19.31
C MET A 73 21.51 33.98 20.40
N GLY A 74 22.74 34.45 20.15
CA GLY A 74 23.91 34.33 21.01
C GLY A 74 25.17 34.57 20.21
#